data_AF-A0A2W1JJC0-F1
#
_entry.id   AF-A0A2W1JJC0-F1
#
_cell.length_a   1.000
_cell.length_b   1.000
_cell.length_c   1.000
_cell.angle_alpha   90.00
_cell.angle_beta   90.00
_cell.angle_gamma   90.00
#
_symmetry.space_group_name_H-M   'P 1'
#
loop_
_entity.id
_entity.type
_entity.pdbx_description
1 polymer ?
#
loop_
_entity_poly.entity_id
_entity_poly.type
_entity_poly.pdbx_seq_one_letter_code
_entity_poly.pdbx_strand_id
1 'polypeptide(L)'
;MKEKLLTPLGIIALFISLSEAVAGVVAIQTDGHIQLILTLFVVFFPLHVSILFFYILWHRPIVFYHPKEFEGNTTIEAFSEAMQRRFRKVDKWVENTEKAIRNVEDDELRVESLVNELVKSHSVTLDTTPISGNGGEIINIPYDEFESIGLFLRYVWHRVDNLPVHSYGREWVLANAENRKLYNQIGSRFARKHRGTNWDERTLEEVGIKPGMTLQVRRPNVV
;
A
#
# COMPACT_ATOMS: atom_id res chain seq x y z
N MET A 1 1.54 35.56 -1.90
CA MET A 1 1.09 35.45 -0.49
C MET A 1 1.19 34.00 -0.10
N LYS A 2 2.01 33.65 0.89
CA LYS A 2 2.08 32.28 1.43
C LYS A 2 0.84 32.07 2.31
N GLU A 3 -0.06 31.19 1.90
CA GLU A 3 -1.10 30.70 2.79
C GLU A 3 -0.41 29.94 3.93
N LYS A 4 -0.40 30.54 5.12
CA LYS A 4 -0.07 29.83 6.35
C LYS A 4 -1.22 28.85 6.56
N LEU A 5 -1.03 27.61 6.11
CA LEU A 5 -1.78 26.46 6.59
C LEU A 5 -1.80 26.58 8.12
N LEU A 6 -2.99 26.84 8.68
CA LEU A 6 -3.21 26.85 10.12
C LEU A 6 -2.90 25.43 10.58
N THR A 7 -1.65 25.18 10.97
CA THR A 7 -1.25 23.89 11.51
C THR A 7 -2.14 23.60 12.72
N PRO A 8 -2.55 22.35 12.94
CA PRO A 8 -3.36 21.98 14.10
C PRO A 8 -2.80 22.54 15.42
N LEU A 9 -1.46 22.59 15.53
CA LEU A 9 -0.75 23.21 16.64
C LEU A 9 -1.00 24.72 16.78
N GLY A 10 -1.08 25.46 15.67
CA GLY A 10 -1.40 26.89 15.67
C GLY A 10 -2.83 27.21 16.08
N ILE A 11 -3.79 26.34 15.71
CA ILE A 11 -5.18 26.47 16.13
C ILE A 11 -5.31 26.24 17.64
N ILE A 12 -4.61 25.23 18.19
CA ILE A 12 -4.59 24.94 19.63
C ILE A 12 -3.94 26.10 20.40
N ALA A 13 -2.80 26.61 19.94
CA ALA A 13 -2.12 27.75 20.58
C ALA A 13 -2.99 29.02 20.58
N LEU A 14 -3.70 29.29 19.47
CA LEU A 14 -4.65 30.38 19.39
C LEU A 14 -5.80 30.20 20.40
N PHE A 15 -6.37 29.00 20.47
CA PHE A 15 -7.49 28.70 21.36
C PHE A 15 -7.12 28.81 22.84
N ILE A 16 -5.92 28.35 23.21
CA ILE A 16 -5.38 28.49 24.58
C ILE A 16 -5.20 29.97 24.92
N SER A 17 -4.56 30.75 24.04
CA SER A 17 -4.34 32.19 24.28
C SER A 17 -5.65 32.98 24.43
N LEU A 18 -6.66 32.65 23.62
CA LEU A 18 -7.97 33.29 23.69
C LEU A 18 -8.73 32.89 24.96
N SER A 19 -8.66 31.61 25.34
CA SER A 19 -9.29 31.10 26.56
C SER A 19 -8.68 31.73 27.80
N GLU A 20 -7.36 31.90 27.83
CA GLU A 20 -6.63 32.55 28.92
C GLU A 20 -6.98 34.05 29.03
N ALA A 21 -7.07 34.76 27.91
CA ALA A 21 -7.46 36.17 27.89
C ALA A 21 -8.89 36.38 28.41
N VAL A 22 -9.84 35.56 27.94
CA VAL A 22 -11.24 35.62 28.39
C VAL A 22 -11.35 35.25 29.87
N ALA A 23 -10.63 34.21 30.31
CA ALA A 23 -10.55 33.82 31.72
C ALA A 23 -10.06 34.96 32.61
N GLY A 24 -8.99 35.64 32.21
CA GLY A 24 -8.43 36.78 32.94
C GLY A 24 -9.40 37.95 33.03
N VAL A 25 -10.07 38.29 31.93
CA VAL A 25 -11.06 39.39 31.91
C VAL A 25 -12.23 39.09 32.84
N VAL A 26 -12.77 37.87 32.78
CA VAL A 26 -13.91 37.51 33.62
C VAL A 26 -13.51 37.46 35.10
N ALA A 27 -12.32 36.95 35.42
CA ALA A 27 -11.82 36.88 36.79
C ALA A 27 -11.64 38.26 37.46
N ILE A 28 -11.35 39.30 36.68
CA ILE A 28 -11.21 40.68 37.18
C ILE A 28 -12.59 41.36 37.35
N GLN A 29 -13.60 40.94 36.61
CA GLN A 29 -14.94 41.58 36.61
C GLN A 29 -15.95 40.90 37.54
N THR A 30 -15.59 39.79 38.19
CA THR A 30 -16.48 39.09 39.12
C THR A 30 -15.93 39.09 40.53
N ASP A 31 -16.78 39.44 41.48
CA ASP A 31 -16.51 39.38 42.91
C ASP A 31 -17.30 38.26 43.59
N GLY A 32 -16.74 37.73 44.69
CA GLY A 32 -17.43 36.80 45.58
C GLY A 32 -17.59 35.38 45.03
N HIS A 33 -18.69 34.71 45.38
CA HIS A 33 -18.90 33.29 45.05
C HIS A 33 -19.00 33.00 43.55
N ILE A 34 -19.39 33.99 42.74
CA ILE A 34 -19.50 33.85 41.29
C ILE A 34 -18.11 33.70 40.66
N GLN A 35 -17.12 34.45 41.16
CA GLN A 35 -15.72 34.34 40.73
C GLN A 35 -15.20 32.91 40.92
N LEU A 36 -15.47 32.30 42.08
CA LEU A 36 -15.05 30.94 42.40
C LEU A 36 -15.64 29.90 41.44
N ILE A 37 -16.96 29.95 41.19
CA ILE A 37 -17.66 29.02 40.30
C ILE A 37 -17.10 29.15 38.88
N LEU A 38 -16.86 30.39 38.43
CA LEU A 38 -16.42 30.67 37.08
C LEU A 38 -14.95 30.27 36.88
N THR A 39 -14.07 30.53 37.85
CA THR A 39 -12.68 30.03 37.85
C THR A 39 -12.64 28.50 37.80
N LEU A 40 -13.47 27.82 38.61
CA LEU A 40 -13.57 26.36 38.57
C LEU A 40 -14.02 25.87 37.18
N PHE A 41 -15.06 26.47 36.61
CA PHE A 41 -15.54 26.10 35.28
C PHE A 41 -14.45 26.27 34.21
N VAL A 42 -13.75 27.40 34.20
CA VAL A 42 -12.69 27.72 33.22
C VAL A 42 -11.50 26.78 33.33
N VAL A 43 -11.16 26.29 34.52
CA VAL A 43 -10.07 25.33 34.71
C VAL A 43 -10.51 23.90 34.36
N PHE A 44 -11.68 23.49 34.86
CA PHE A 44 -12.13 22.11 34.71
C PHE A 44 -12.61 21.78 33.29
N PHE A 45 -13.23 22.73 32.59
CA PHE A 45 -13.74 22.52 31.24
C PHE A 45 -12.65 22.08 30.23
N PRO A 46 -11.54 22.80 30.04
CA PRO A 46 -10.48 22.38 29.12
C PRO A 46 -9.79 21.09 29.57
N LEU A 47 -9.72 20.84 30.87
CA LEU A 47 -9.18 19.60 31.43
C LEU A 47 -10.08 18.41 31.06
N HIS A 48 -11.39 18.55 31.21
CA HIS A 48 -12.38 17.55 30.79
C HIS A 48 -12.36 17.30 29.28
N VAL A 49 -12.35 18.37 28.47
CA VAL A 49 -12.28 18.25 27.01
C VAL A 49 -11.00 17.56 26.58
N SER A 50 -9.86 17.88 27.22
CA SER A 50 -8.58 17.23 26.94
C SER A 50 -8.60 15.75 27.31
N ILE A 51 -9.11 15.38 28.49
CA ILE A 51 -9.26 13.98 28.90
C ILE A 51 -10.14 13.23 27.91
N LEU A 52 -11.28 13.80 27.52
CA LEU A 52 -12.19 13.17 26.57
C LEU A 52 -11.54 13.01 25.19
N PHE A 53 -10.79 14.03 24.74
CA PHE A 53 -10.01 13.97 23.51
C PHE A 53 -8.98 12.84 23.54
N PHE A 54 -8.17 12.73 24.59
CA PHE A 54 -7.20 11.65 24.75
C PHE A 54 -7.85 10.27 24.90
N TYR A 55 -9.00 10.19 25.59
CA TYR A 55 -9.79 8.97 25.72
C TYR A 55 -10.31 8.49 24.36
N ILE A 56 -10.81 9.42 23.52
CA ILE A 56 -11.25 9.09 22.16
C ILE A 56 -10.04 8.71 21.29
N LEU A 57 -8.89 9.39 21.41
CA LEU A 57 -7.66 8.99 20.73
C LEU A 57 -7.23 7.57 21.10
N TRP A 58 -7.38 7.20 22.37
CA TRP A 58 -7.03 5.86 22.86
C TRP A 58 -7.91 4.77 22.26
N HIS A 59 -9.23 5.01 22.13
CA HIS A 59 -10.18 4.00 21.67
C HIS A 59 -10.48 4.04 20.16
N ARG A 60 -10.29 5.18 19.49
CA ARG A 60 -10.67 5.42 18.08
C ARG A 60 -9.66 6.34 17.37
N PRO A 61 -8.37 5.95 17.26
CA PRO A 61 -7.36 6.79 16.62
C PRO A 61 -7.68 7.08 15.14
N ILE A 62 -8.45 6.22 14.46
CA ILE A 62 -8.77 6.30 13.03
C ILE A 62 -9.69 7.50 12.66
N VAL A 63 -10.42 8.08 13.60
CA VAL A 63 -11.49 9.07 13.30
C VAL A 63 -10.95 10.50 13.12
N PHE A 64 -9.72 10.79 13.57
CA PHE A 64 -9.17 12.15 13.59
C PHE A 64 -8.15 12.46 12.49
N TYR A 65 -7.93 11.56 11.54
CA TYR A 65 -7.00 11.78 10.43
C TYR A 65 -7.76 11.91 9.11
N HIS A 66 -7.55 13.01 8.40
CA HIS A 66 -8.09 13.22 7.07
C HIS A 66 -7.38 12.25 6.08
N PRO A 67 -8.06 11.61 5.11
CA PRO A 67 -7.47 10.64 4.16
C PRO A 67 -6.20 11.13 3.43
N LYS A 68 -6.00 12.44 3.34
CA LYS A 68 -4.81 13.09 2.74
C LYS A 68 -3.57 13.13 3.64
N GLU A 69 -3.72 12.98 4.97
CA GLU A 69 -2.58 12.91 5.91
C GLU A 69 -1.93 11.51 5.94
N PHE A 70 -2.58 10.52 5.30
CA PHE A 70 -2.02 9.19 5.07
C PHE A 70 -1.01 9.13 3.91
N GLU A 71 -0.67 10.26 3.27
CA GLU A 71 0.35 10.35 2.21
C GLU A 71 1.79 10.12 2.70
N GLY A 72 2.04 9.97 4.01
CA GLY A 72 3.40 9.86 4.55
C GLY A 72 3.67 8.74 5.56
N ASN A 73 2.69 8.27 6.32
CA ASN A 73 2.88 7.25 7.36
C ASN A 73 1.62 6.40 7.52
N THR A 74 1.39 5.50 6.57
CA THR A 74 0.74 4.24 6.96
C THR A 74 1.65 3.59 7.99
N THR A 75 1.12 3.17 9.14
CA THR A 75 1.87 2.22 9.97
C THR A 75 2.28 1.09 9.04
N ILE A 76 3.57 0.76 9.04
CA ILE A 76 4.13 -0.28 8.17
C ILE A 76 3.28 -1.55 8.33
N GLU A 77 2.76 -1.78 9.53
CA GLU A 77 1.86 -2.85 9.91
C GLU A 77 0.51 -2.80 9.19
N ALA A 78 -0.19 -1.66 9.14
CA ALA A 78 -1.50 -1.58 8.46
C ALA A 78 -1.37 -1.69 6.94
N PHE A 79 -0.32 -1.09 6.37
CA PHE A 79 0.00 -1.24 4.96
C PHE A 79 0.41 -2.70 4.65
N SER A 80 1.29 -3.28 5.46
CA SER A 80 1.73 -4.66 5.34
C SER A 80 0.56 -5.63 5.49
N GLU A 81 -0.35 -5.41 6.45
CA GLU A 81 -1.51 -6.27 6.66
C GLU A 81 -2.50 -6.18 5.50
N ALA A 82 -2.82 -4.98 5.02
CA ALA A 82 -3.67 -4.81 3.83
C ALA A 82 -3.03 -5.46 2.59
N MET A 83 -1.71 -5.33 2.45
CA MET A 83 -0.96 -5.91 1.35
C MET A 83 -0.90 -7.44 1.44
N GLN A 84 -0.62 -7.99 2.64
CA GLN A 84 -0.63 -9.42 2.93
C GLN A 84 -2.01 -10.03 2.71
N ARG A 85 -3.09 -9.35 3.12
CA ARG A 85 -4.46 -9.82 2.86
C ARG A 85 -4.74 -9.90 1.36
N ARG A 86 -4.29 -8.92 0.56
CA ARG A 86 -4.42 -8.94 -0.90
C ARG A 86 -3.59 -10.05 -1.53
N PHE A 87 -2.34 -10.21 -1.13
CA PHE A 87 -1.46 -11.27 -1.64
C PHE A 87 -1.97 -12.66 -1.26
N ARG A 88 -2.49 -12.84 -0.04
CA ARG A 88 -3.14 -14.10 0.37
C ARG A 88 -4.34 -14.47 -0.51
N LYS A 89 -5.08 -13.48 -1.05
CA LYS A 89 -6.16 -13.76 -2.00
C LYS A 89 -5.60 -14.32 -3.31
N VAL A 90 -4.51 -13.74 -3.81
CA VAL A 90 -3.78 -14.24 -4.98
C VAL A 90 -3.22 -15.63 -4.70
N ASP A 91 -2.53 -15.85 -3.58
CA ASP A 91 -1.97 -17.15 -3.19
C ASP A 91 -3.04 -18.25 -3.10
N LYS A 92 -4.21 -17.94 -2.52
CA LYS A 92 -5.35 -18.87 -2.48
C LYS A 92 -5.88 -19.19 -3.88
N TRP A 93 -5.91 -18.21 -4.78
CA TRP A 93 -6.29 -18.45 -6.17
C TRP A 93 -5.28 -19.36 -6.85
N VAL A 94 -3.98 -19.11 -6.67
CA VAL A 94 -2.90 -19.95 -7.20
C VAL A 94 -3.05 -21.39 -6.71
N GLU A 95 -3.17 -21.58 -5.40
CA GLU A 95 -3.30 -22.90 -4.78
C GLU A 95 -4.54 -23.65 -5.28
N ASN A 96 -5.69 -22.96 -5.40
CA ASN A 96 -6.91 -23.56 -5.89
C ASN A 96 -6.81 -23.95 -7.38
N THR A 97 -6.17 -23.10 -8.20
CA THR A 97 -5.93 -23.39 -9.61
C THR A 97 -4.98 -24.57 -9.79
N GLU A 98 -3.89 -24.63 -9.02
CA GLU A 98 -2.97 -25.77 -9.05
C GLU A 98 -3.63 -27.09 -8.61
N LYS A 99 -4.51 -27.04 -7.60
CA LYS A 99 -5.29 -28.22 -7.18
C LYS A 99 -6.29 -28.63 -8.25
N ALA A 100 -6.96 -27.67 -8.88
CA ALA A 100 -7.89 -27.95 -9.96
C ALA A 100 -7.18 -28.61 -11.15
N ILE A 101 -6.00 -28.10 -11.54
CA ILE A 101 -5.20 -28.69 -12.62
C ILE A 101 -4.77 -30.12 -12.26
N ARG A 102 -4.20 -30.34 -11.06
CA ARG A 102 -3.80 -31.69 -10.61
C ARG A 102 -4.95 -32.69 -10.57
N ASN A 103 -6.13 -32.27 -10.13
CA ASN A 103 -7.31 -33.14 -10.08
C ASN A 103 -7.88 -33.47 -11.46
N VAL A 104 -7.60 -32.63 -12.47
CA VAL A 104 -8.01 -32.87 -13.88
C VAL A 104 -7.03 -33.81 -14.59
N GLU A 105 -5.78 -33.90 -14.14
CA GLU A 105 -4.78 -34.84 -14.67
C GLU A 105 -5.23 -36.31 -14.52
N ASP A 106 -6.11 -36.60 -13.55
CA ASP A 106 -6.74 -37.92 -13.33
C ASP A 106 -8.00 -38.17 -14.20
N ASP A 107 -8.55 -37.17 -14.90
CA ASP A 107 -9.83 -37.27 -15.62
C ASP A 107 -9.80 -36.52 -16.99
N GLU A 108 -9.75 -37.30 -18.08
CA GLU A 108 -9.83 -36.92 -19.51
C GLU A 108 -9.02 -35.68 -20.03
N LEU A 109 -8.06 -35.97 -20.94
CA LEU A 109 -7.24 -35.05 -21.75
C LEU A 109 -7.92 -33.80 -22.37
N ARG A 110 -9.26 -33.79 -22.58
CA ARG A 110 -9.98 -32.63 -23.15
C ARG A 110 -10.30 -31.54 -22.13
N VAL A 111 -10.43 -31.90 -20.85
CA VAL A 111 -10.74 -30.94 -19.79
C VAL A 111 -9.48 -30.14 -19.46
N GLU A 112 -8.32 -30.80 -19.44
CA GLU A 112 -7.03 -30.18 -19.17
C GLU A 112 -6.68 -29.07 -20.18
N SER A 113 -6.91 -29.31 -21.49
CA SER A 113 -6.60 -28.31 -22.52
C SER A 113 -7.45 -27.05 -22.40
N LEU A 114 -8.74 -27.19 -22.06
CA LEU A 114 -9.67 -26.06 -21.87
C LEU A 114 -9.34 -25.26 -20.61
N VAL A 115 -9.01 -25.96 -19.51
CA VAL A 115 -8.58 -25.30 -18.26
C VAL A 115 -7.29 -24.53 -18.50
N ASN A 116 -6.31 -25.14 -19.17
CA ASN A 116 -5.05 -24.48 -19.50
C ASN A 116 -5.25 -23.25 -20.40
N GLU A 117 -6.19 -23.30 -21.36
CA GLU A 117 -6.54 -22.16 -22.20
C GLU A 117 -7.24 -21.03 -21.42
N LEU A 118 -8.15 -21.39 -20.51
CA LEU A 118 -8.82 -20.44 -19.62
C LEU A 118 -7.83 -19.76 -18.67
N VAL A 119 -6.93 -20.54 -18.08
CA VAL A 119 -5.87 -20.03 -17.21
C VAL A 119 -4.97 -19.09 -18.00
N LYS A 120 -4.51 -19.47 -19.20
CA LYS A 120 -3.69 -18.60 -20.04
C LYS A 120 -4.41 -17.30 -20.43
N SER A 121 -5.71 -17.35 -20.71
CA SER A 121 -6.45 -16.14 -21.09
C SER A 121 -6.66 -15.11 -19.97
N HIS A 122 -6.52 -15.52 -18.69
CA HIS A 122 -6.78 -14.65 -17.53
C HIS A 122 -5.61 -14.55 -16.55
N SER A 123 -4.46 -15.14 -16.86
CA SER A 123 -3.30 -15.14 -15.98
C SER A 123 -2.01 -14.84 -16.73
N VAL A 124 -1.00 -14.44 -15.97
CA VAL A 124 0.39 -14.29 -16.42
C VAL A 124 1.21 -15.32 -15.66
N THR A 125 2.02 -16.09 -16.38
CA THR A 125 2.91 -17.06 -15.77
C THR A 125 4.18 -16.37 -15.30
N LEU A 126 4.51 -16.44 -14.02
CA LEU A 126 5.76 -15.96 -13.44
C LEU A 126 6.72 -17.13 -13.24
N ASP A 127 7.86 -17.08 -13.91
CA ASP A 127 8.93 -18.06 -13.80
C ASP A 127 10.11 -17.46 -13.01
N THR A 128 10.35 -17.98 -11.81
CA THR A 128 11.40 -17.52 -10.89
C THR A 128 12.63 -18.42 -10.91
N THR A 129 12.59 -19.52 -11.69
CA THR A 129 13.72 -20.46 -11.85
C THR A 129 15.03 -19.80 -12.30
N PRO A 130 15.05 -18.74 -13.15
CA PRO A 130 16.32 -18.15 -13.59
C PRO A 130 17.08 -17.40 -12.49
N ILE A 131 16.41 -17.00 -11.41
CA ILE A 131 17.03 -16.27 -10.30
C ILE A 131 17.19 -17.13 -9.05
N SER A 132 16.22 -18.03 -8.78
CA SER A 132 16.20 -18.87 -7.58
C SER A 132 16.78 -20.28 -7.78
N GLY A 133 17.10 -20.66 -9.02
CA GLY A 133 17.64 -21.99 -9.34
C GLY A 133 16.66 -23.10 -8.94
N ASN A 134 17.15 -24.09 -8.19
CA ASN A 134 16.33 -25.23 -7.72
C ASN A 134 15.20 -24.85 -6.76
N GLY A 135 15.23 -23.64 -6.18
CA GLY A 135 14.13 -23.10 -5.36
C GLY A 135 13.16 -22.20 -6.14
N GLY A 136 13.29 -22.13 -7.47
CA GLY A 136 12.38 -21.37 -8.30
C GLY A 136 11.06 -22.10 -8.54
N GLU A 137 10.04 -21.32 -8.81
CA GLU A 137 8.67 -21.76 -9.03
C GLU A 137 8.14 -21.15 -10.33
N ILE A 138 7.23 -21.88 -10.98
CA ILE A 138 6.46 -21.40 -12.12
C ILE A 138 5.02 -21.25 -11.64
N ILE A 139 4.56 -20.00 -11.55
CA ILE A 139 3.30 -19.66 -10.89
C ILE A 139 2.40 -18.94 -11.88
N ASN A 140 1.13 -19.35 -11.99
CA ASN A 140 0.14 -18.59 -12.75
C ASN A 140 -0.48 -17.53 -11.85
N ILE A 141 -0.39 -16.27 -12.23
CA ILE A 141 -0.88 -15.14 -11.44
C ILE A 141 -2.08 -14.52 -12.16
N PRO A 142 -3.24 -14.33 -11.52
CA PRO A 142 -4.41 -13.71 -12.15
C PRO A 142 -4.07 -12.28 -12.61
N TYR A 143 -4.33 -12.00 -13.88
CA TYR A 143 -3.94 -10.76 -14.54
C TYR A 143 -4.68 -9.54 -13.95
N ASP A 144 -5.98 -9.69 -13.69
CA ASP A 144 -6.87 -8.61 -13.28
C ASP A 144 -6.77 -8.23 -11.78
N GLU A 145 -5.99 -8.98 -10.98
CA GLU A 145 -5.85 -8.70 -9.54
C GLU A 145 -4.90 -7.53 -9.24
N PHE A 146 -4.20 -6.97 -10.25
CA PHE A 146 -3.28 -5.86 -10.09
C PHE A 146 -3.73 -4.61 -10.84
N GLU A 147 -4.03 -3.56 -10.09
CA GLU A 147 -4.38 -2.24 -10.65
C GLU A 147 -3.17 -1.55 -11.30
N SER A 148 -1.95 -1.87 -10.87
CA SER A 148 -0.73 -1.29 -11.43
C SER A 148 0.45 -2.23 -11.47
N ILE A 149 1.40 -1.93 -12.36
CA ILE A 149 2.68 -2.61 -12.47
C ILE A 149 3.51 -2.43 -11.20
N GLY A 150 3.41 -1.30 -10.50
CA GLY A 150 4.04 -1.10 -9.20
C GLY A 150 3.60 -2.15 -8.18
N LEU A 151 2.29 -2.48 -8.17
CA LEU A 151 1.74 -3.48 -7.27
C LEU A 151 2.17 -4.90 -7.66
N PHE A 152 2.14 -5.19 -8.96
CA PHE A 152 2.62 -6.47 -9.48
C PHE A 152 4.10 -6.71 -9.14
N LEU A 153 4.96 -5.71 -9.33
CA LEU A 153 6.38 -5.78 -8.97
C LEU A 153 6.59 -5.98 -7.47
N ARG A 154 5.73 -5.37 -6.63
CA ARG A 154 5.77 -5.58 -5.18
C ARG A 154 5.34 -7.00 -4.79
N TYR A 155 4.36 -7.59 -5.49
CA TYR A 155 3.99 -8.99 -5.32
C TYR A 155 5.16 -9.91 -5.71
N VAL A 156 5.77 -9.70 -6.87
CA VAL A 156 6.94 -10.48 -7.31
C VAL A 156 8.08 -10.38 -6.29
N TRP A 157 8.37 -9.17 -5.81
CA TRP A 157 9.39 -8.95 -4.77
C TRP A 157 9.08 -9.69 -3.47
N HIS A 158 7.81 -9.75 -3.06
CA HIS A 158 7.40 -10.46 -1.86
C HIS A 158 7.42 -11.98 -2.04
N ARG A 159 7.16 -12.46 -3.26
CA ARG A 159 7.06 -13.89 -3.57
C ARG A 159 8.41 -14.56 -3.79
N VAL A 160 9.38 -13.84 -4.35
CA VAL A 160 10.70 -14.39 -4.69
C VAL A 160 11.68 -14.10 -3.56
N ASP A 161 12.18 -15.16 -2.95
CA ASP A 161 13.20 -15.08 -1.92
C ASP A 161 14.46 -14.37 -2.44
N ASN A 162 15.10 -13.60 -1.55
CA ASN A 162 16.39 -12.96 -1.79
C ASN A 162 16.40 -11.88 -2.90
N LEU A 163 15.25 -11.31 -3.29
CA LEU A 163 15.25 -10.10 -4.11
C LEU A 163 15.56 -8.85 -3.27
N PRO A 164 16.61 -8.08 -3.60
CA PRO A 164 16.95 -6.88 -2.86
C PRO A 164 15.85 -5.81 -2.99
N VAL A 165 15.55 -5.13 -1.89
CA VAL A 165 14.58 -4.02 -1.87
C VAL A 165 15.04 -2.88 -2.80
N HIS A 166 14.08 -2.24 -3.48
CA HIS A 166 14.33 -1.08 -4.35
C HIS A 166 15.42 -1.31 -5.42
N SER A 167 15.60 -2.57 -5.85
CA SER A 167 16.64 -2.96 -6.81
C SER A 167 16.11 -3.33 -8.20
N TYR A 168 14.80 -3.22 -8.42
CA TYR A 168 14.19 -3.45 -9.73
C TYR A 168 14.85 -2.58 -10.81
N GLY A 169 15.22 -3.20 -11.94
CA GLY A 169 15.95 -2.53 -13.02
C GLY A 169 17.46 -2.42 -12.80
N ARG A 170 17.99 -2.85 -11.65
CA ARG A 170 19.44 -2.90 -11.35
C ARG A 170 19.93 -4.31 -11.05
N GLU A 171 19.23 -5.03 -10.18
CA GLU A 171 19.64 -6.36 -9.73
C GLU A 171 18.71 -7.46 -10.24
N TRP A 172 17.46 -7.10 -10.52
CA TRP A 172 16.49 -7.98 -11.15
C TRP A 172 15.56 -7.21 -12.09
N VAL A 173 15.06 -7.89 -13.11
CA VAL A 173 14.11 -7.39 -14.09
C VAL A 173 13.14 -8.50 -14.48
N LEU A 174 11.93 -8.10 -14.87
CA LEU A 174 11.02 -8.98 -15.59
C LEU A 174 11.41 -9.03 -17.05
N ALA A 175 11.24 -10.18 -17.65
CA ALA A 175 11.48 -10.35 -19.06
C ALA A 175 10.58 -11.42 -19.66
N ASN A 176 10.05 -11.16 -20.84
CA ASN A 176 9.19 -12.12 -21.52
C ASN A 176 10.05 -13.33 -21.99
N ALA A 177 9.58 -14.54 -21.70
CA ALA A 177 10.28 -15.77 -22.02
C ALA A 177 10.37 -16.04 -23.54
N GLU A 178 9.33 -15.69 -24.29
CA GLU A 178 9.21 -15.96 -25.72
C GLU A 178 10.11 -15.04 -26.55
N ASN A 179 10.00 -13.73 -26.35
CA ASN A 179 10.69 -12.73 -27.19
C ASN A 179 11.92 -12.11 -26.50
N ARG A 180 12.24 -12.54 -25.28
CA ARG A 180 13.36 -12.04 -24.46
C ARG A 180 13.33 -10.53 -24.19
N LYS A 181 12.21 -9.85 -24.42
CA LYS A 181 12.04 -8.41 -24.14
C LYS A 181 12.20 -8.17 -22.64
N LEU A 182 13.14 -7.30 -22.27
CA LEU A 182 13.33 -6.85 -20.89
C LEU A 182 12.36 -5.71 -20.57
N TYR A 183 11.65 -5.81 -19.44
CA TYR A 183 10.82 -4.74 -18.91
C TYR A 183 11.65 -3.87 -17.96
N ASN A 184 12.68 -3.19 -18.46
CA ASN A 184 13.53 -2.30 -17.65
C ASN A 184 13.04 -0.84 -17.62
N GLN A 185 12.00 -0.51 -18.39
CA GLN A 185 11.35 0.81 -18.44
C GLN A 185 10.05 0.85 -17.61
N ILE A 186 10.03 0.15 -16.47
CA ILE A 186 8.90 0.10 -15.53
C ILE A 186 9.38 0.21 -14.09
N GLY A 187 8.45 0.43 -13.17
CA GLY A 187 8.70 0.51 -11.73
C GLY A 187 9.13 1.88 -11.25
N SER A 188 9.52 1.97 -9.98
CA SER A 188 9.76 3.25 -9.27
C SER A 188 10.80 4.14 -9.93
N ARG A 189 11.85 3.56 -10.53
CA ARG A 189 12.88 4.32 -11.25
C ARG A 189 12.34 5.00 -12.51
N PHE A 190 11.50 4.30 -13.27
CA PHE A 190 10.83 4.87 -14.43
C PHE A 190 9.88 5.99 -14.01
N ALA A 191 9.05 5.72 -12.99
CA ALA A 191 8.08 6.68 -12.45
C ALA A 191 8.75 7.98 -11.98
N ARG A 192 9.87 7.86 -11.24
CA ARG A 192 10.61 9.04 -10.75
C ARG A 192 11.20 9.87 -11.88
N LYS A 193 11.69 9.20 -12.94
CA LYS A 193 12.34 9.86 -14.08
C LYS A 193 11.33 10.56 -15.01
N HIS A 194 10.18 9.96 -15.26
CA HIS A 194 9.26 10.43 -16.32
C HIS A 194 7.95 11.04 -15.79
N ARG A 195 7.55 10.73 -14.56
CA ARG A 195 6.27 11.17 -13.98
C ARG A 195 6.41 11.94 -12.67
N GLY A 196 7.61 12.01 -12.10
CA GLY A 196 7.86 12.70 -10.83
C GLY A 196 7.25 11.99 -9.61
N THR A 197 6.81 10.75 -9.75
CA THR A 197 6.22 9.94 -8.67
C THR A 197 7.16 8.80 -8.26
N ASN A 198 7.01 8.28 -7.04
CA ASN A 198 7.78 7.12 -6.57
C ASN A 198 7.13 5.77 -6.94
N TRP A 199 5.94 5.81 -7.53
CA TRP A 199 5.10 4.65 -7.83
C TRP A 199 4.69 4.64 -9.29
N ASP A 200 4.83 3.48 -9.94
CA ASP A 200 4.42 3.29 -11.32
C ASP A 200 2.96 2.79 -11.33
N GLU A 201 2.05 3.72 -11.59
CA GLU A 201 0.61 3.51 -11.62
C GLU A 201 0.11 2.89 -12.93
N ARG A 202 1.00 2.70 -13.92
CA ARG A 202 0.59 2.12 -15.19
C ARG A 202 0.08 0.69 -15.02
N THR A 203 -0.90 0.30 -15.82
CA THR A 203 -1.40 -1.08 -15.82
C THR A 203 -0.39 -2.05 -16.46
N LEU A 204 -0.61 -3.36 -16.27
CA LEU A 204 0.16 -4.39 -16.98
C LEU A 204 0.07 -4.21 -18.50
N GLU A 205 -1.12 -3.87 -19.01
CA GLU A 205 -1.37 -3.66 -20.43
C GLU A 205 -0.57 -2.48 -20.99
N GLU A 206 -0.57 -1.35 -20.28
CA GLU A 206 0.13 -0.13 -20.68
C GLU A 206 1.65 -0.33 -20.78
N VAL A 207 2.21 -1.28 -20.03
CA VAL A 207 3.63 -1.64 -20.12
C VAL A 207 3.90 -2.77 -21.12
N GLY A 208 2.85 -3.28 -21.78
CA GLY A 208 2.92 -4.34 -22.78
C GLY A 208 3.09 -5.73 -22.18
N ILE A 209 2.58 -5.96 -20.97
CA ILE A 209 2.37 -7.29 -20.40
C ILE A 209 0.91 -7.65 -20.65
N LYS A 210 0.65 -8.83 -21.21
CA LYS A 210 -0.69 -9.32 -21.55
C LYS A 210 -0.94 -10.66 -20.88
N PRO A 211 -2.21 -11.07 -20.71
CA PRO A 211 -2.54 -12.43 -20.32
C PRO A 211 -1.88 -13.46 -21.24
N GLY A 212 -1.52 -14.60 -20.68
CA GLY A 212 -0.87 -15.73 -21.36
C GLY A 212 0.65 -15.58 -21.49
N MET A 213 1.20 -14.40 -21.22
CA MET A 213 2.65 -14.21 -21.25
C MET A 213 3.33 -14.96 -20.11
N THR A 214 4.50 -15.53 -20.41
CA THR A 214 5.43 -16.03 -19.41
C THR A 214 6.50 -14.99 -19.12
N LEU A 215 6.55 -14.50 -17.88
CA LEU A 215 7.50 -13.53 -17.38
C LEU A 215 8.55 -14.21 -16.50
N GLN A 216 9.80 -14.09 -16.91
CA GLN A 216 10.95 -14.57 -16.17
C GLN A 216 11.51 -13.48 -15.26
N VAL A 217 11.71 -13.82 -13.98
CA VAL A 217 12.50 -13.02 -13.06
C VAL A 217 13.96 -13.36 -13.28
N ARG A 218 14.75 -12.41 -13.78
CA ARG A 218 16.17 -12.61 -14.08
C ARG A 218 17.02 -11.43 -13.66
N ARG A 219 18.33 -11.63 -13.57
CA ARG A 219 19.28 -10.52 -13.45
C ARG A 219 19.29 -9.72 -14.76
N PRO A 220 19.32 -8.38 -14.72
CA PRO A 220 19.54 -7.59 -15.91
C PRO A 220 20.93 -7.94 -16.44
N ASN A 221 21.04 -8.30 -17.72
CA ASN A 221 22.34 -8.55 -18.33
C ASN A 221 23.17 -7.28 -18.18
N VAL A 222 24.24 -7.37 -17.39
CA VAL A 222 25.26 -6.32 -17.31
C VAL A 222 25.98 -6.34 -18.65
N VAL A 223 25.77 -5.30 -19.45
CA VAL A 223 26.69 -4.96 -20.55
C VAL A 223 27.82 -4.16 -19.94
#